data_AF-A0A949L9X6-F1
#
_entry.id   AF-A0A949L9X6-F1
#
_cell.length_a   1.000
_cell.length_b   1.000
_cell.length_c   1.000
_cell.angle_alpha   90.00
_cell.angle_beta   90.00
_cell.angle_gamma   90.00
#
_symmetry.space_group_name_H-M   'P 1'
#
loop_
_entity.id
_entity.type
_entity.pdbx_description
1 polymer ?
#
loop_
_entity_poly.entity_id
_entity_poly.type
_entity_poly.pdbx_seq_one_letter_code
_entity_poly.pdbx_strand_id
1 'polypeptide(L)'
;VSKANIFHHFENKEALYIAVLQQASKEMSAVLDDVRNPESTTEEQIRQYSAQHLMNLFKNRNVTRLILREMQNDAGQHNVNMARDVLGENFSRFVSLIEVAQSENKIKDNIPASVIAMSLVAGNVFYFQVHKLLDQFPELDGIELPQNYSSAFTDILLNGVLNN
;
A
#
# COMPACT_ATOMS: atom_id res chain seq x y z
N VAL A 1 -1.91 -6.09 -28.26
CA VAL A 1 -3.38 -6.24 -28.22
C VAL A 1 -4.01 -5.08 -28.97
N SER A 2 -4.89 -5.33 -29.94
CA SER A 2 -5.56 -4.27 -30.72
C SER A 2 -6.57 -3.50 -29.85
N LYS A 3 -6.73 -2.19 -30.10
CA LYS A 3 -7.71 -1.32 -29.42
C LYS A 3 -9.14 -1.86 -29.54
N ALA A 4 -9.47 -2.53 -30.65
CA ALA A 4 -10.76 -3.18 -30.86
C ALA A 4 -10.97 -4.39 -29.90
N ASN A 5 -9.94 -5.19 -29.64
CA ASN A 5 -10.05 -6.34 -28.72
C ASN A 5 -10.32 -5.94 -27.27
N ILE A 6 -9.84 -4.77 -26.84
CA ILE A 6 -10.04 -4.27 -25.46
C ILE A 6 -11.50 -3.84 -25.25
N PHE A 7 -12.11 -3.16 -26.23
CA PHE A 7 -13.52 -2.72 -26.15
C PHE A 7 -14.54 -3.84 -26.45
N HIS A 8 -14.10 -5.00 -26.93
CA HIS A 8 -14.95 -6.19 -26.95
C HIS A 8 -15.04 -6.88 -25.57
N HIS A 9 -14.07 -6.65 -24.67
CA HIS A 9 -14.05 -7.24 -23.32
C HIS A 9 -14.55 -6.27 -22.24
N PHE A 10 -14.50 -4.96 -22.49
CA PHE A 10 -14.94 -3.93 -21.56
C PHE A 10 -15.83 -2.92 -22.27
N GLU A 11 -17.03 -2.72 -21.74
CA GLU A 11 -18.07 -1.87 -22.33
C GLU A 11 -17.64 -0.41 -22.48
N ASN A 12 -16.78 0.08 -21.59
CA ASN A 12 -16.24 1.44 -21.63
C ASN A 12 -14.91 1.54 -20.85
N LYS A 13 -14.31 2.75 -20.87
CA LYS A 13 -13.04 3.06 -20.18
C LYS A 13 -13.14 2.88 -18.65
N GLU A 14 -14.31 3.13 -18.07
CA GLU A 14 -14.57 2.99 -16.64
C GLU A 14 -14.60 1.51 -16.23
N ALA A 15 -15.26 0.65 -17.01
CA ALA A 15 -15.24 -0.80 -16.79
C ALA A 15 -13.81 -1.37 -16.86
N LEU A 16 -13.00 -0.90 -17.81
CA LEU A 16 -11.58 -1.25 -17.88
C LEU A 16 -10.81 -0.74 -16.66
N TYR A 17 -11.07 0.50 -16.22
CA TYR A 17 -10.45 1.06 -15.02
C TYR A 17 -10.76 0.22 -13.78
N ILE A 18 -12.04 -0.10 -13.52
CA ILE A 18 -12.45 -0.96 -12.40
C ILE A 18 -11.77 -2.32 -12.47
N ALA A 19 -11.78 -2.98 -13.63
CA ALA A 19 -11.21 -4.31 -13.76
C ALA A 19 -9.72 -4.33 -13.43
N VAL A 20 -8.99 -3.30 -13.86
CA VAL A 20 -7.57 -3.11 -13.54
C VAL A 20 -7.37 -2.87 -12.04
N LEU A 21 -8.24 -2.08 -11.40
CA LEU A 21 -8.19 -1.87 -9.94
C LEU A 21 -8.49 -3.15 -9.16
N GLN A 22 -9.50 -3.91 -9.57
CA GLN A 22 -9.89 -5.16 -8.93
C GLN A 22 -8.75 -6.18 -9.00
N GLN A 23 -8.06 -6.26 -10.13
CA GLN A 23 -6.89 -7.13 -10.27
C GLN A 23 -5.77 -6.71 -9.30
N ALA A 24 -5.42 -5.43 -9.26
CA ALA A 24 -4.40 -4.93 -8.34
C ALA A 24 -4.79 -5.10 -6.86
N SER A 25 -6.08 -4.94 -6.54
CA SER A 25 -6.62 -5.15 -5.20
C SER A 25 -6.53 -6.61 -4.78
N LYS A 26 -6.90 -7.56 -5.64
CA LYS A 26 -6.77 -9.01 -5.37
C LYS A 26 -5.33 -9.42 -5.08
N GLU A 27 -4.38 -8.86 -5.83
CA GLU A 27 -2.96 -9.12 -5.59
C GLU A 27 -2.49 -8.57 -4.22
N MET A 28 -3.04 -7.45 -3.77
CA MET A 28 -2.78 -6.92 -2.42
C MET A 28 -3.51 -7.72 -1.33
N SER A 29 -4.68 -8.26 -1.61
CA SER A 29 -5.40 -9.11 -0.66
C SER A 29 -4.63 -10.39 -0.36
N ALA A 30 -4.00 -11.00 -1.38
CA ALA A 30 -3.14 -12.17 -1.21
C ALA A 30 -1.93 -11.88 -0.29
N VAL A 31 -1.34 -10.69 -0.40
CA VAL A 31 -0.27 -10.22 0.51
C VAL A 31 -0.75 -10.22 1.97
N LEU A 32 -1.95 -9.72 2.24
CA LEU A 32 -2.53 -9.70 3.58
C LEU A 32 -2.91 -11.09 4.11
N ASP A 33 -3.18 -12.04 3.22
CA ASP A 33 -3.41 -13.44 3.59
C ASP A 33 -2.08 -14.11 3.99
N ASP A 34 -1.01 -13.88 3.24
CA ASP A 34 0.33 -14.45 3.49
C ASP A 34 0.96 -13.91 4.79
N VAL A 35 0.69 -12.65 5.14
CA VAL A 35 1.18 -12.02 6.39
C VAL A 35 0.57 -12.68 7.64
N ARG A 36 -0.58 -13.34 7.56
CA ARG A 36 -1.23 -14.01 8.72
C ARG A 36 -0.64 -15.39 9.01
N ASN A 37 0.69 -15.50 9.03
CA ASN A 37 1.36 -16.69 9.54
C ASN A 37 1.23 -16.74 11.08
N PRO A 38 0.62 -17.79 11.68
CA PRO A 38 0.44 -17.91 13.13
C PRO A 38 1.75 -17.90 13.92
N GLU A 39 2.87 -18.27 13.28
CA GLU A 39 4.19 -18.34 13.91
C GLU A 39 4.94 -16.99 13.90
N SER A 40 4.43 -15.97 13.19
CA SER A 40 5.08 -14.67 13.07
C SER A 40 4.66 -13.73 14.20
N THR A 41 5.62 -12.99 14.76
CA THR A 41 5.32 -11.92 15.72
C THR A 41 4.57 -10.78 15.02
N THR A 42 3.82 -9.99 15.76
CA THR A 42 3.12 -8.80 15.22
C THR A 42 4.08 -7.85 14.48
N GLU A 43 5.29 -7.68 15.01
CA GLU A 43 6.34 -6.87 14.37
C GLU A 43 6.72 -7.45 13.01
N GLU A 44 6.95 -8.75 12.93
CA GLU A 44 7.30 -9.44 11.70
C GLU A 44 6.17 -9.34 10.68
N GLN A 45 4.91 -9.49 11.12
CA GLN A 45 3.75 -9.31 10.26
C GLN A 45 3.68 -7.90 9.65
N ILE A 46 3.93 -6.86 10.46
CA ILE A 46 3.94 -5.47 9.98
C ILE A 46 5.12 -5.20 9.03
N ARG A 47 6.31 -5.76 9.30
CA ARG A 47 7.48 -5.68 8.41
C ARG A 47 7.19 -6.31 7.06
N GLN A 48 6.65 -7.53 7.07
CA GLN A 48 6.28 -8.26 5.86
C GLN A 48 5.23 -7.51 5.07
N TYR A 49 4.18 -7.00 5.73
CA TYR A 49 3.17 -6.17 5.08
C TYR A 49 3.79 -4.94 4.40
N SER A 50 4.65 -4.21 5.12
CA SER A 50 5.31 -3.00 4.58
C SER A 50 6.12 -3.29 3.32
N ALA A 51 6.96 -4.33 3.38
CA ALA A 51 7.80 -4.72 2.26
C ALA A 51 6.96 -5.19 1.05
N GLN A 52 5.98 -6.05 1.28
CA GLN A 52 5.12 -6.58 0.23
C GLN A 52 4.21 -5.49 -0.36
N HIS A 53 3.68 -4.58 0.46
CA HIS A 53 2.93 -3.42 -0.01
C HIS A 53 3.77 -2.56 -0.96
N LEU A 54 5.01 -2.21 -0.56
CA LEU A 54 5.90 -1.42 -1.41
C LEU A 54 6.23 -2.14 -2.72
N MET A 55 6.58 -3.44 -2.66
CA MET A 55 6.81 -4.24 -3.85
C MET A 55 5.58 -4.29 -4.77
N ASN A 56 4.37 -4.35 -4.19
CA ASN A 56 3.14 -4.36 -4.96
C ASN A 56 2.90 -3.03 -5.68
N LEU A 57 3.25 -1.88 -5.08
CA LEU A 57 3.21 -0.57 -5.76
C LEU A 57 4.10 -0.56 -7.01
N PHE A 58 5.31 -1.13 -6.92
CA PHE A 58 6.22 -1.24 -8.06
C PHE A 58 5.76 -2.24 -9.11
N LYS A 59 5.27 -3.42 -8.68
CA LYS A 59 4.71 -4.45 -9.56
C LYS A 59 3.53 -3.90 -10.36
N ASN A 60 2.65 -3.15 -9.70
CA ASN A 60 1.46 -2.53 -10.27
C ASN A 60 1.65 -1.05 -10.67
N ARG A 61 2.89 -0.63 -10.96
CA ARG A 61 3.27 0.79 -11.17
C ARG A 61 2.36 1.62 -12.08
N ASN A 62 1.82 1.04 -13.15
CA ASN A 62 0.94 1.76 -14.07
C ASN A 62 -0.43 2.03 -13.45
N VAL A 63 -0.95 1.06 -12.71
CA VAL A 63 -2.21 1.17 -11.96
C VAL A 63 -2.05 2.16 -10.82
N THR A 64 -0.99 2.03 -10.01
CA THR A 64 -0.69 2.95 -8.92
C THR A 64 -0.60 4.39 -9.39
N ARG A 65 0.14 4.65 -10.48
CA ARG A 65 0.23 6.00 -11.06
C ARG A 65 -1.10 6.53 -11.58
N LEU A 66 -1.93 5.67 -12.15
CA LEU A 66 -3.26 6.05 -12.61
C LEU A 66 -4.11 6.54 -11.42
N ILE A 67 -4.18 5.75 -10.35
CA ILE A 67 -4.93 6.10 -9.13
C ILE A 67 -4.43 7.41 -8.54
N LEU A 68 -3.11 7.54 -8.35
CA LEU A 68 -2.51 8.75 -7.77
C LEU A 68 -2.83 10.00 -8.61
N ARG A 69 -2.85 9.87 -9.94
CA ARG A 69 -3.23 10.97 -10.83
C ARG A 69 -4.72 11.32 -10.71
N GLU A 70 -5.60 10.32 -10.64
CA GLU A 70 -7.04 10.57 -10.46
C GLU A 70 -7.33 11.22 -9.09
N MET A 71 -6.57 10.87 -8.04
CA MET A 71 -6.67 11.50 -6.71
C MET A 71 -6.25 12.98 -6.70
N GLN A 72 -5.38 13.40 -7.61
CA GLN A 72 -4.90 14.78 -7.73
C GLN A 72 -5.75 15.63 -8.69
N ASN A 73 -6.72 15.02 -9.37
CA ASN A 73 -7.57 15.69 -10.34
C ASN A 73 -8.95 15.96 -9.72
N ASP A 74 -9.32 17.24 -9.57
CA ASP A 74 -10.62 17.64 -9.00
C ASP A 74 -11.82 17.10 -9.81
N ALA A 75 -11.65 16.87 -11.12
CA ALA A 75 -12.66 16.23 -11.97
C ALA A 75 -12.73 14.69 -11.81
N GLY A 76 -11.81 14.11 -11.04
CA GLY A 76 -11.63 12.67 -10.84
C GLY A 76 -12.37 12.08 -9.64
N GLN A 77 -13.16 12.87 -8.90
CA GLN A 77 -13.81 12.43 -7.65
C GLN A 77 -14.63 11.13 -7.80
N HIS A 78 -15.27 10.92 -8.95
CA HIS A 78 -15.98 9.67 -9.27
C HIS A 78 -15.02 8.47 -9.28
N ASN A 79 -13.91 8.57 -10.00
CA ASN A 79 -12.89 7.53 -10.09
C ASN A 79 -12.19 7.26 -8.75
N VAL A 80 -12.08 8.29 -7.89
CA VAL A 80 -11.56 8.16 -6.52
C VAL A 80 -12.50 7.36 -5.63
N ASN A 81 -13.81 7.63 -5.71
CA ASN A 81 -14.81 6.87 -4.94
C ASN A 81 -14.80 5.38 -5.34
N MET A 82 -14.69 5.10 -6.63
CA MET A 82 -14.58 3.72 -7.13
C MET A 82 -13.28 3.04 -6.67
N ALA A 83 -12.16 3.77 -6.69
CA ALA A 83 -10.89 3.26 -6.19
C ALA A 83 -10.94 2.98 -4.68
N ARG A 84 -11.60 3.84 -3.90
CA ARG A 84 -11.88 3.61 -2.47
C ARG A 84 -12.67 2.32 -2.28
N ASP A 85 -13.73 2.09 -3.06
CA ASP A 85 -14.57 0.89 -2.89
C ASP A 85 -13.79 -0.40 -3.20
N VAL A 86 -12.82 -0.34 -4.11
CA VAL A 86 -12.00 -1.49 -4.50
C VAL A 86 -10.79 -1.70 -3.57
N LEU A 87 -10.17 -0.63 -3.08
CA LEU A 87 -8.95 -0.71 -2.26
C LEU A 87 -9.21 -0.63 -0.75
N GLY A 88 -10.36 -0.11 -0.35
CA GLY A 88 -10.72 0.15 1.04
C GLY A 88 -10.74 -1.12 1.89
N GLU A 89 -11.11 -2.27 1.32
CA GLU A 89 -11.06 -3.55 2.03
C GLU A 89 -9.64 -3.89 2.50
N ASN A 90 -8.63 -3.75 1.64
CA ASN A 90 -7.24 -4.04 2.01
C ASN A 90 -6.73 -3.09 3.09
N PHE A 91 -7.11 -1.82 3.02
CA PHE A 91 -6.76 -0.86 4.07
C PHE A 91 -7.41 -1.22 5.40
N SER A 92 -8.72 -1.51 5.41
CA SER A 92 -9.45 -1.93 6.61
C SER A 92 -8.86 -3.19 7.23
N ARG A 93 -8.49 -4.18 6.41
CA ARG A 93 -7.83 -5.40 6.88
C ARG A 93 -6.49 -5.12 7.57
N PHE A 94 -5.72 -4.17 7.05
CA PHE A 94 -4.46 -3.78 7.68
C PHE A 94 -4.68 -3.00 8.99
N VAL A 95 -5.68 -2.10 9.03
CA VAL A 95 -6.08 -1.43 10.27
C VAL A 95 -6.47 -2.46 11.34
N SER A 96 -7.28 -3.46 11.00
CA SER A 96 -7.67 -4.51 11.94
C SER A 96 -6.50 -5.35 12.45
N LEU A 97 -5.44 -5.54 11.67
CA LEU A 97 -4.22 -6.21 12.15
C LEU A 97 -3.58 -5.40 13.30
N ILE A 98 -3.55 -4.08 13.18
CA ILE A 98 -3.01 -3.18 14.20
C ILE A 98 -3.93 -3.10 15.42
N GLU A 99 -5.25 -3.06 15.22
CA GLU A 99 -6.24 -3.07 16.31
C GLU A 99 -6.13 -4.34 17.17
N VAL A 100 -5.95 -5.52 16.54
CA VAL A 100 -5.70 -6.77 17.25
C VAL A 100 -4.43 -6.65 18.10
N ALA A 101 -3.33 -6.15 17.53
CA ALA A 101 -2.09 -5.94 18.26
C ALA A 101 -2.22 -4.96 19.44
N GLN A 102 -3.05 -3.93 19.31
CA GLN A 102 -3.36 -3.00 20.41
C GLN A 102 -4.17 -3.70 21.50
N SER A 103 -5.17 -4.53 21.14
CA SER A 103 -5.95 -5.30 22.11
C SER A 103 -5.11 -6.32 22.88
N GLU A 104 -4.02 -6.79 22.28
CA GLU A 104 -3.02 -7.68 22.89
C GLU A 104 -1.91 -6.91 23.63
N ASN A 105 -2.03 -5.59 23.76
CA ASN A 105 -1.06 -4.69 24.39
C ASN A 105 0.35 -4.73 23.79
N LYS A 106 0.50 -5.15 22.53
CA LYS A 106 1.77 -5.18 21.79
C LYS A 106 2.11 -3.82 21.17
N ILE A 107 1.08 -3.07 20.79
CA ILE A 107 1.18 -1.73 20.22
C ILE A 107 0.43 -0.76 21.15
N LYS A 108 0.97 0.46 21.31
CA LYS A 108 0.37 1.56 22.07
C LYS A 108 -1.06 1.83 21.58
N ASP A 109 -2.01 1.90 22.49
CA ASP A 109 -3.42 2.17 22.23
C ASP A 109 -3.76 3.68 22.21
N ASN A 110 -2.84 4.53 22.66
CA ASN A 110 -2.99 5.99 22.62
C ASN A 110 -2.78 6.62 21.23
N ILE A 111 -2.41 5.81 20.23
CA ILE A 111 -2.30 6.21 18.82
C ILE A 111 -3.38 5.43 18.05
N PRO A 112 -4.27 6.09 17.29
CA PRO A 112 -5.27 5.36 16.51
C PRO A 112 -4.62 4.40 15.49
N ALA A 113 -5.09 3.14 15.42
CA ALA A 113 -4.61 2.14 14.48
C ALA A 113 -4.61 2.63 13.02
N SER A 114 -5.63 3.40 12.64
CA SER A 114 -5.75 4.01 11.32
C SER A 114 -4.63 5.00 11.00
N VAL A 115 -4.12 5.74 12.00
CA VAL A 115 -2.99 6.66 11.83
C VAL A 115 -1.69 5.89 11.62
N ILE A 116 -1.50 4.79 12.36
CA ILE A 116 -0.34 3.90 12.19
C ILE A 116 -0.36 3.28 10.78
N ALA A 117 -1.51 2.72 10.37
CA ALA A 117 -1.71 2.14 9.05
C ALA A 117 -1.46 3.16 7.94
N MET A 118 -2.08 4.33 8.05
CA MET A 118 -1.96 5.41 7.06
C MET A 118 -0.52 5.91 6.96
N SER A 119 0.21 6.02 8.07
CA SER A 119 1.61 6.45 8.06
C SER A 119 2.48 5.50 7.24
N LEU A 120 2.29 4.18 7.44
CA LEU A 120 3.03 3.17 6.69
C LEU A 120 2.70 3.20 5.20
N VAL A 121 1.40 3.25 4.86
CA VAL A 121 0.95 3.35 3.46
C VAL A 121 1.47 4.63 2.80
N ALA A 122 1.40 5.76 3.50
CA ALA A 122 1.86 7.06 3.02
C ALA A 122 3.37 7.06 2.75
N GLY A 123 4.19 6.49 3.64
CA GLY A 123 5.63 6.35 3.42
C GLY A 123 5.95 5.54 2.17
N ASN A 124 5.33 4.37 2.02
CA ASN A 124 5.50 3.52 0.84
C ASN A 124 5.05 4.22 -0.46
N VAL A 125 3.90 4.90 -0.43
CA VAL A 125 3.38 5.65 -1.59
C VAL A 125 4.31 6.83 -1.93
N PHE A 126 4.77 7.59 -0.94
CA PHE A 126 5.69 8.69 -1.16
C PHE A 126 6.99 8.20 -1.78
N TYR A 127 7.62 7.18 -1.19
CA TYR A 127 8.81 6.55 -1.74
C TYR A 127 8.61 6.10 -3.19
N PHE A 128 7.50 5.42 -3.49
CA PHE A 128 7.16 5.03 -4.85
C PHE A 128 7.06 6.24 -5.81
N GLN A 129 6.56 7.39 -5.36
CA GLN A 129 6.50 8.60 -6.19
C GLN A 129 7.88 9.19 -6.46
N VAL A 130 8.75 9.22 -5.44
CA VAL A 130 10.03 9.92 -5.51
C VAL A 130 11.23 9.05 -5.85
N HIS A 131 11.11 7.71 -5.90
CA HIS A 131 12.25 6.78 -6.04
C HIS A 131 13.23 7.16 -7.15
N LYS A 132 12.74 7.62 -8.30
CA LYS A 132 13.58 8.04 -9.44
C LYS A 132 14.41 9.29 -9.19
N LEU A 133 13.97 10.13 -8.26
CA LEU A 133 14.71 11.33 -7.86
C LEU A 133 15.79 10.98 -6.84
N LEU A 134 15.65 9.89 -6.09
CA LEU A 134 16.59 9.51 -5.03
C LEU A 134 17.99 9.26 -5.59
N ASP A 135 18.09 8.65 -6.78
CA ASP A 135 19.35 8.43 -7.52
C ASP A 135 20.13 9.72 -7.82
N GLN A 136 19.52 10.90 -7.65
CA GLN A 136 20.17 12.20 -7.87
C GLN A 136 20.79 12.79 -6.60
N PHE A 137 20.60 12.18 -5.44
CA PHE A 137 21.06 12.68 -4.15
C PHE A 137 22.07 11.70 -3.52
N PRO A 138 23.37 12.03 -3.50
CA PRO A 138 24.39 11.18 -2.89
C PRO A 138 24.14 10.84 -1.40
N GLU A 139 23.43 11.72 -0.68
CA GLU A 139 23.07 11.51 0.73
C GLU A 139 22.08 10.35 0.94
N LEU A 140 21.47 9.85 -0.13
CA LEU A 140 20.47 8.79 -0.11
C LEU A 140 21.00 7.44 -0.62
N ASP A 141 22.33 7.31 -0.77
CA ASP A 141 22.98 6.08 -1.20
C ASP A 141 22.57 4.87 -0.33
N GLY A 142 22.15 3.79 -0.98
CA GLY A 142 21.56 2.60 -0.40
C GLY A 142 20.05 2.69 -0.13
N ILE A 143 19.43 3.87 -0.05
CA ILE A 143 17.98 4.02 0.20
C ILE A 143 17.17 3.92 -1.10
N GLU A 144 17.79 4.11 -2.26
CA GLU A 144 17.19 3.90 -3.60
C GLU A 144 16.73 2.46 -3.85
N LEU A 145 17.23 1.51 -3.04
CA LEU A 145 16.72 0.15 -2.99
C LEU A 145 15.43 0.09 -2.14
N PRO A 146 14.27 -0.31 -2.70
CA PRO A 146 12.99 -0.28 -1.98
C PRO A 146 12.99 -1.06 -0.66
N GLN A 147 13.75 -2.16 -0.61
CA GLN A 147 13.85 -3.01 0.58
C GLN A 147 14.55 -2.29 1.74
N ASN A 148 15.61 -1.53 1.44
CA ASN A 148 16.37 -0.80 2.44
C ASN A 148 15.53 0.33 3.03
N TYR A 149 14.83 1.09 2.18
CA TYR A 149 13.87 2.09 2.64
C TYR A 149 12.77 1.46 3.51
N SER A 150 12.11 0.41 3.01
CA SER A 150 10.97 -0.20 3.70
C SER A 150 11.36 -0.76 5.06
N SER A 151 12.53 -1.41 5.18
CA SER A 151 13.03 -1.90 6.46
C SER A 151 13.25 -0.75 7.44
N ALA A 152 14.07 0.24 7.06
CA ALA A 152 14.43 1.35 7.93
C ALA A 152 13.21 2.19 8.35
N PHE A 153 12.30 2.47 7.41
CA PHE A 153 11.08 3.21 7.70
C PHE A 153 10.16 2.45 8.65
N THR A 154 10.01 1.13 8.45
CA THR A 154 9.19 0.30 9.33
C THR A 154 9.81 0.15 10.71
N ASP A 155 11.14 0.06 10.83
CA ASP A 155 11.87 0.09 12.10
C ASP A 155 11.57 1.37 12.89
N ILE A 156 11.67 2.52 12.24
CA ILE A 156 11.37 3.83 12.86
C ILE A 156 9.93 3.86 13.37
N LEU A 157 8.98 3.41 12.54
CA LEU A 157 7.57 3.42 12.88
C LEU A 157 7.26 2.45 14.03
N LEU A 158 7.77 1.21 13.97
CA LEU A 158 7.57 0.20 15.02
C LEU A 158 8.17 0.67 16.36
N ASN A 159 9.39 1.18 16.38
CA ASN A 159 9.99 1.74 17.60
C ASN A 159 9.17 2.89 18.20
N GLY A 160 8.44 3.63 17.37
CA GLY A 160 7.53 4.68 17.81
C GLY A 160 6.23 4.17 18.47
N VAL A 161 5.76 2.98 18.09
CA VAL A 161 4.41 2.48 18.45
C VAL A 161 4.39 1.21 19.29
N LEU A 162 5.49 0.47 19.40
CA LEU A 162 5.56 -0.73 20.25
C LEU A 162 5.51 -0.37 21.74
N ASN A 163 4.88 -1.25 22.52
CA ASN A 163 5.00 -1.22 23.99
C ASN A 163 6.27 -1.99 24.38
N ASN A 164 7.22 -1.29 24.99
CA ASN A 164 8.44 -1.88 25.53
C ASN A 164 8.19 -2.65 26.82
#